data_AF-A0A1Q3UU18-F1
#
_entry.id   AF-A0A1Q3UU18-F1
#
_cell.length_a   1.000
_cell.length_b   1.000
_cell.length_c   1.000
_cell.angle_alpha   90.00
_cell.angle_beta   90.00
_cell.angle_gamma   90.00
#
_symmetry.space_group_name_H-M   'P 1'
#
loop_
_entity.id
_entity.type
_entity.pdbx_description
1 polymer ?
#
loop_
_entity_poly.entity_id
_entity_poly.type
_entity_poly.pdbx_seq_one_letter_code
_entity_poly.pdbx_strand_id
1 'polypeptide(L)'
;MDFLKLIQSLDELLYEIMSWLIFYPVTLWRALTRPLKMMDYSDAEQGDAEDQQYTDTLSPPLFLLLTLVLCHAVELSVVGQNEIVMRQAGLGRLVDDDSTFILLRVAFFSLFPLIMAARLVRARAVKLDRGSLKAPFYSQCYVTAPFALMVSTSGMLMQLAPGGSPLWGLALLLAALLWFGSLQILWFAQHLRIGRLRAALHASRAMVEALIAFVAISLIFVGI
;
A
#
# COMPACT_ATOMS: atom_id res chain seq x y z
N MET A 1 -17.18 -18.12 26.48
CA MET A 1 -17.40 -17.84 25.04
C MET A 1 -17.61 -19.20 24.37
N ASP A 2 -18.80 -19.42 23.80
CA ASP A 2 -19.27 -20.75 23.37
C ASP A 2 -18.49 -21.30 22.17
N PHE A 3 -18.11 -22.57 22.25
CA PHE A 3 -17.48 -23.32 21.17
C PHE A 3 -18.26 -23.25 19.85
N LEU A 4 -19.59 -23.12 19.90
CA LEU A 4 -20.44 -22.90 18.73
C LEU A 4 -20.19 -21.55 18.04
N LYS A 5 -19.92 -20.48 18.80
CA LYS A 5 -19.55 -19.17 18.24
C LYS A 5 -18.16 -19.21 17.59
N LEU A 6 -17.24 -20.01 18.15
CA LEU A 6 -15.92 -20.22 17.56
C LEU A 6 -16.03 -20.90 16.19
N ILE A 7 -16.87 -21.94 16.06
CA ILE A 7 -17.09 -22.63 14.78
C ILE A 7 -17.76 -21.71 13.76
N GLN A 8 -18.76 -20.92 14.16
CA GLN A 8 -19.39 -19.94 13.26
C GLN A 8 -18.41 -18.88 12.77
N SER A 9 -17.57 -18.34 13.67
CA SER A 9 -16.52 -17.38 13.27
C SER A 9 -15.48 -18.00 12.34
N LEU A 10 -15.22 -19.31 12.46
CA LEU A 10 -14.32 -20.02 11.56
C LEU A 10 -14.94 -20.19 10.18
N ASP A 11 -16.23 -20.51 10.09
CA ASP A 11 -16.95 -20.63 8.82
C ASP A 11 -17.02 -19.29 8.08
N GLU A 12 -17.33 -18.20 8.79
CA GLU A 12 -17.28 -16.83 8.26
C GLU A 12 -15.88 -16.46 7.75
N LEU A 13 -14.84 -16.77 8.53
CA LEU A 13 -13.45 -16.51 8.16
C LEU A 13 -13.02 -17.35 6.95
N LEU A 14 -13.43 -18.62 6.87
CA LEU A 14 -13.15 -19.47 5.72
C LEU A 14 -13.85 -18.94 4.47
N TYR A 15 -15.12 -18.57 4.57
CA TYR A 15 -15.84 -17.94 3.47
C TYR A 15 -15.15 -16.65 3.02
N GLU A 16 -14.74 -15.81 3.96
CA GLU A 16 -14.02 -14.57 3.69
C GLU A 16 -12.70 -14.84 2.94
N ILE A 17 -11.87 -15.77 3.41
CA ILE A 17 -10.63 -16.16 2.74
C ILE A 17 -10.89 -16.73 1.34
N MET A 18 -11.92 -17.57 1.19
CA MET A 18 -12.31 -18.12 -0.12
C MET A 18 -12.75 -17.02 -1.08
N SER A 19 -13.47 -16.03 -0.59
CA SER A 19 -13.90 -14.87 -1.38
C SER A 19 -12.70 -14.05 -1.87
N TRP A 20 -11.63 -13.94 -1.08
CA TRP A 20 -10.43 -13.19 -1.46
C TRP A 20 -9.76 -13.75 -2.72
N LEU A 21 -9.84 -15.06 -2.99
CA LEU A 21 -9.31 -15.65 -4.23
C LEU A 21 -9.97 -15.06 -5.49
N ILE A 22 -11.23 -14.62 -5.39
CA ILE A 22 -11.97 -14.00 -6.50
C ILE A 22 -11.84 -12.49 -6.42
N PHE A 23 -12.04 -11.89 -5.25
CA PHE A 23 -12.09 -10.44 -5.11
C PHE A 23 -10.72 -9.78 -5.18
N TYR A 24 -9.63 -10.45 -4.81
CA TYR A 24 -8.27 -9.92 -4.97
C TYR A 24 -7.93 -9.62 -6.43
N PRO A 25 -7.99 -10.60 -7.37
CA PRO A 25 -7.66 -10.32 -8.77
C PRO A 25 -8.61 -9.31 -9.41
N VAL A 26 -9.90 -9.33 -9.06
CA VAL A 26 -10.87 -8.32 -9.53
C VAL A 26 -10.49 -6.92 -9.02
N THR A 27 -10.17 -6.78 -7.74
CA THR A 27 -9.77 -5.51 -7.12
C THR A 27 -8.47 -5.00 -7.73
N LEU A 28 -7.48 -5.88 -7.89
CA LEU A 28 -6.20 -5.56 -8.53
C LEU A 28 -6.40 -5.08 -9.98
N TRP A 29 -7.21 -5.79 -10.76
CA TRP A 29 -7.51 -5.41 -12.13
C TRP A 29 -8.20 -4.05 -12.22
N ARG A 30 -9.20 -3.79 -11.35
CA ARG A 30 -9.88 -2.49 -11.28
C ARG A 30 -8.92 -1.37 -10.84
N ALA A 31 -8.05 -1.64 -9.87
CA ALA A 31 -7.06 -0.69 -9.38
C ALA A 31 -6.00 -0.34 -10.43
N LEU A 32 -5.59 -1.30 -11.27
CA LEU A 32 -4.65 -1.06 -12.37
C LEU A 32 -5.30 -0.33 -13.57
N THR A 33 -6.51 -0.74 -13.97
CA THR A 33 -7.16 -0.21 -15.18
C THR A 33 -7.94 1.08 -14.95
N ARG A 34 -8.46 1.29 -13.74
CA ARG A 34 -9.30 2.44 -13.38
C ARG A 34 -8.92 3.02 -11.99
N PRO A 35 -7.64 3.35 -11.74
CA PRO A 35 -7.14 3.74 -10.42
C PRO A 35 -7.90 4.93 -9.80
N LEU A 36 -8.10 6.02 -10.55
CA LEU A 36 -8.81 7.20 -10.04
C LEU A 36 -10.28 6.88 -9.69
N LYS A 37 -10.93 6.00 -10.46
CA LYS A 37 -12.31 5.59 -10.12
C LYS A 37 -12.35 4.75 -8.85
N MET A 38 -11.33 3.92 -8.59
CA MET A 38 -11.22 3.15 -7.35
C MET A 38 -10.96 4.07 -6.15
N MET A 39 -10.17 5.13 -6.34
CA MET A 39 -9.95 6.17 -5.33
C MET A 39 -11.25 6.90 -4.97
N ASP A 40 -12.06 7.28 -5.97
CA ASP A 40 -13.37 7.92 -5.77
C ASP A 40 -14.42 6.94 -5.20
N TYR A 41 -14.39 5.68 -5.66
CA TYR A 41 -15.24 4.59 -5.16
C TYR A 41 -15.07 4.41 -3.65
N SER A 42 -13.82 4.41 -3.17
CA SER A 42 -13.55 4.29 -1.74
C SER A 42 -14.18 5.40 -0.91
N ASP A 43 -14.19 6.64 -1.41
CA ASP A 43 -14.78 7.78 -0.71
C ASP A 43 -16.31 7.64 -0.63
N ALA A 44 -16.95 7.08 -1.67
CA ALA A 44 -18.39 6.83 -1.70
C ALA A 44 -18.79 5.71 -0.73
N GLU A 45 -18.08 4.58 -0.75
CA GLU A 45 -18.33 3.42 0.11
C GLU A 45 -18.19 3.73 1.61
N GLN A 46 -17.40 4.73 1.99
CA GLN A 46 -17.35 5.15 3.39
C GLN A 46 -18.64 5.81 3.90
N GLY A 47 -19.51 6.23 2.99
CA GLY A 47 -20.83 6.76 3.32
C GLY A 47 -21.89 5.67 3.57
N ASP A 48 -21.61 4.44 3.16
CA ASP A 48 -22.56 3.32 3.28
C ASP A 48 -22.53 2.71 4.69
N ALA A 49 -23.59 1.97 5.03
CA ALA A 49 -23.64 1.19 6.27
C ALA A 49 -22.50 0.18 6.31
N GLU A 50 -21.94 -0.10 7.50
CA GLU A 50 -20.71 -0.91 7.65
C GLU A 50 -20.80 -2.30 6.98
N ASP A 51 -21.99 -2.90 6.96
CA ASP A 51 -22.29 -4.20 6.34
C ASP A 51 -22.39 -4.15 4.80
N GLN A 52 -22.50 -2.96 4.22
CA GLN A 52 -22.62 -2.72 2.78
C GLN A 52 -21.34 -2.18 2.16
N GLN A 53 -20.35 -1.80 2.97
CA GLN A 53 -19.08 -1.28 2.47
C GLN A 53 -18.25 -2.37 1.80
N TYR A 54 -17.75 -2.09 0.60
CA TYR A 54 -16.82 -2.92 -0.14
C TYR A 54 -17.36 -4.33 -0.44
N THR A 55 -18.63 -4.45 -0.81
CA THR A 55 -19.24 -5.75 -1.18
C THR A 55 -18.71 -6.32 -2.49
N ASP A 56 -18.30 -5.44 -3.42
CA ASP A 56 -17.84 -5.82 -4.76
C ASP A 56 -16.31 -5.90 -4.91
N THR A 57 -15.55 -5.56 -3.86
CA THR A 57 -14.09 -5.46 -3.87
C THR A 57 -13.50 -5.73 -2.49
N LEU A 58 -12.20 -5.96 -2.38
CA LEU A 58 -11.57 -5.99 -1.06
C LEU A 58 -11.53 -4.58 -0.46
N SER A 59 -11.69 -4.49 0.87
CA SER A 59 -11.47 -3.23 1.57
C SER A 59 -10.04 -2.74 1.32
N PRO A 60 -9.82 -1.44 1.09
CA PRO A 60 -8.54 -0.95 0.59
C PRO A 60 -7.32 -1.27 1.50
N PRO A 61 -7.39 -1.12 2.84
CA PRO A 61 -6.29 -1.52 3.71
C PRO A 61 -5.99 -3.03 3.66
N LEU A 62 -7.03 -3.87 3.60
CA LEU A 62 -6.88 -5.32 3.47
C LEU A 62 -6.27 -5.70 2.11
N PHE A 63 -6.68 -5.02 1.04
CA PHE A 63 -6.11 -5.21 -0.29
C PHE A 63 -4.61 -4.88 -0.32
N LEU A 64 -4.19 -3.78 0.31
CA LEU A 64 -2.77 -3.43 0.47
C LEU A 64 -2.01 -4.48 1.27
N LEU A 65 -2.55 -4.89 2.43
CA LEU A 65 -1.96 -5.93 3.26
C LEU A 65 -1.76 -7.23 2.46
N LEU A 66 -2.83 -7.74 1.83
CA LEU A 66 -2.80 -8.98 1.07
C LEU A 66 -1.80 -8.91 -0.10
N THR A 67 -1.75 -7.76 -0.80
CA THR A 67 -0.77 -7.54 -1.87
C THR A 67 0.66 -7.67 -1.37
N LEU A 68 0.97 -7.08 -0.21
CA LEU A 68 2.31 -7.14 0.38
C LEU A 68 2.67 -8.54 0.88
N VAL A 69 1.73 -9.25 1.50
CA VAL A 69 1.91 -10.65 1.92
C VAL A 69 2.22 -11.52 0.70
N LEU A 70 1.44 -11.38 -0.39
CA LEU A 70 1.65 -12.13 -1.62
C LEU A 70 3.00 -11.80 -2.27
N CYS A 71 3.37 -10.51 -2.35
CA CYS A 71 4.66 -10.09 -2.87
C CYS A 71 5.81 -10.72 -2.09
N HIS A 72 5.72 -10.71 -0.75
CA HIS A 72 6.75 -11.26 0.10
C HIS A 72 6.84 -12.79 -0.02
N ALA A 73 5.71 -13.50 -0.08
CA ALA A 73 5.70 -14.94 -0.30
C ALA A 73 6.35 -15.33 -1.64
N VAL A 74 6.06 -14.58 -2.71
CA VAL A 74 6.70 -14.78 -4.02
C VAL A 74 8.20 -14.50 -3.93
N GLU A 75 8.61 -13.40 -3.31
CA GLU A 75 10.02 -13.06 -3.15
C GLU A 75 10.80 -14.13 -2.39
N LEU A 76 10.26 -14.65 -1.29
CA LEU A 76 10.90 -15.73 -0.53
C LEU A 76 11.08 -16.98 -1.40
N SER A 77 10.11 -17.30 -2.26
CA SER A 77 10.18 -18.47 -3.15
C SER A 77 11.13 -18.32 -4.34
N VAL A 78 11.36 -17.08 -4.81
CA VAL A 78 12.11 -16.82 -6.04
C VAL A 78 13.53 -16.34 -5.75
N VAL A 79 13.71 -15.44 -4.78
CA VAL A 79 14.99 -14.79 -4.45
C VAL A 79 15.66 -15.45 -3.24
N GLY A 80 14.89 -15.99 -2.30
CA GLY A 80 15.37 -16.50 -1.02
C GLY A 80 15.32 -15.46 0.10
N GLN A 81 15.99 -15.71 1.22
CA GLN A 81 15.97 -14.83 2.39
C GLN A 81 16.70 -13.50 2.12
N ASN A 82 16.06 -12.38 2.49
CA ASN A 82 16.60 -11.03 2.31
C ASN A 82 17.77 -10.73 3.27
N GLU A 83 18.83 -10.04 2.78
CA GLU A 83 20.00 -9.64 3.58
C GLU A 83 19.64 -8.75 4.79
N ILE A 84 18.49 -8.07 4.79
CA ILE A 84 18.01 -7.23 5.90
C ILE A 84 17.65 -8.09 7.13
N VAL A 85 17.09 -9.29 6.94
CA VAL A 85 16.85 -10.26 8.02
C VAL A 85 18.19 -10.79 8.56
N MET A 86 19.24 -10.79 7.72
CA MET A 86 20.57 -11.25 8.12
C MET A 86 21.40 -10.17 8.86
N ARG A 87 21.04 -8.88 8.78
CA ARG A 87 21.78 -7.79 9.45
C ARG A 87 21.20 -7.45 10.83
N GLN A 88 21.78 -8.05 11.87
CA GLN A 88 21.45 -7.81 13.27
C GLN A 88 22.11 -6.53 13.85
N ALA A 89 21.71 -5.35 13.38
CA ALA A 89 22.09 -4.06 13.98
C ALA A 89 20.85 -3.23 14.37
N GLY A 90 20.94 -2.33 15.35
CA GLY A 90 19.84 -1.47 15.79
C GLY A 90 18.60 -2.22 16.29
N LEU A 91 17.40 -1.65 16.03
CA LEU A 91 16.11 -2.36 16.23
C LEU A 91 15.87 -3.48 15.19
N GLY A 92 16.80 -3.72 14.25
CA GLY A 92 16.75 -4.84 13.32
C GLY A 92 16.66 -6.21 14.01
N ARG A 93 17.12 -6.33 15.27
CA ARG A 93 16.92 -7.50 16.14
C ARG A 93 15.46 -7.81 16.51
N LEU A 94 14.53 -6.86 16.33
CA LEU A 94 13.10 -7.16 16.48
C LEU A 94 12.54 -7.82 15.22
N VAL A 95 13.24 -7.70 14.10
CA VAL A 95 12.87 -8.29 12.80
C VAL A 95 13.61 -9.63 12.64
N ASP A 96 13.37 -10.55 13.58
CA ASP A 96 14.05 -11.84 13.63
C ASP A 96 13.40 -12.93 12.75
N ASP A 97 12.19 -12.67 12.22
CA ASP A 97 11.42 -13.62 11.41
C ASP A 97 10.70 -12.92 10.24
N ASP A 98 10.38 -13.68 9.19
CA ASP A 98 9.67 -13.22 7.99
C ASP A 98 8.36 -12.51 8.34
N SER A 99 7.66 -12.99 9.38
CA SER A 99 6.44 -12.39 9.90
C SER A 99 6.61 -10.92 10.31
N THR A 100 7.70 -10.61 11.04
CA THR A 100 7.97 -9.23 11.48
C THR A 100 8.45 -8.35 10.33
N PHE A 101 9.15 -8.94 9.35
CA PHE A 101 9.59 -8.21 8.16
C PHE A 101 8.41 -7.80 7.27
N ILE A 102 7.40 -8.66 7.11
CA ILE A 102 6.14 -8.30 6.44
C ILE A 102 5.47 -7.13 7.15
N LEU A 103 5.37 -7.17 8.49
CA LEU A 103 4.76 -6.08 9.25
C LEU A 103 5.50 -4.75 9.06
N LEU A 104 6.83 -4.78 9.03
CA LEU A 104 7.64 -3.61 8.72
C LEU A 104 7.34 -3.06 7.31
N ARG A 105 7.24 -3.94 6.30
CA ARG A 105 6.86 -3.54 4.94
C ARG A 105 5.47 -2.93 4.88
N VAL A 106 4.50 -3.54 5.56
CA VAL A 106 3.13 -3.01 5.65
C VAL A 106 3.15 -1.62 6.28
N ALA A 107 3.90 -1.44 7.38
CA ALA A 107 4.05 -0.13 8.00
C ALA A 107 4.67 0.89 7.02
N PHE A 108 5.76 0.53 6.34
CA PHE A 108 6.44 1.41 5.40
C PHE A 108 5.58 1.80 4.20
N PHE A 109 4.94 0.83 3.54
CA PHE A 109 4.04 1.13 2.43
C PHE A 109 2.80 1.89 2.89
N SER A 110 2.35 1.71 4.13
CA SER A 110 1.22 2.45 4.71
C SER A 110 1.55 3.91 5.07
N LEU A 111 2.83 4.28 5.20
CA LEU A 111 3.23 5.68 5.40
C LEU A 111 2.84 6.57 4.22
N PHE A 112 2.99 6.06 2.99
CA PHE A 112 2.64 6.79 1.78
C PHE A 112 1.16 7.21 1.73
N PRO A 113 0.17 6.29 1.82
CA PRO A 113 -1.24 6.67 1.81
C PRO A 113 -1.61 7.53 3.02
N LEU A 114 -1.01 7.30 4.19
CA LEU A 114 -1.24 8.10 5.38
C LEU A 114 -0.81 9.56 5.21
N ILE A 115 0.39 9.79 4.69
CA ILE A 115 0.94 11.14 4.49
C ILE A 115 0.22 11.86 3.35
N MET A 116 -0.10 11.16 2.26
CA MET A 116 -0.93 11.72 1.17
C MET A 116 -2.30 12.16 1.67
N ALA A 117 -2.98 11.31 2.45
CA ALA A 117 -4.26 11.60 3.04
C ALA A 117 -4.20 12.79 4.01
N ALA A 118 -3.23 12.79 4.93
CA ALA A 118 -3.04 13.89 5.87
C ALA A 118 -2.76 15.22 5.16
N ARG A 119 -1.97 15.20 4.07
CA ARG A 119 -1.71 16.38 3.25
C ARG A 119 -2.98 16.89 2.59
N LEU A 120 -3.84 16.00 2.07
CA LEU A 120 -5.12 16.40 1.47
C LEU A 120 -6.04 17.05 2.51
N VAL A 121 -6.21 16.44 3.68
CA VAL A 121 -7.07 16.98 4.76
C VAL A 121 -6.58 18.36 5.19
N ARG A 122 -5.27 18.52 5.40
CA ARG A 122 -4.66 19.82 5.72
C ARG A 122 -4.85 20.85 4.61
N ALA A 123 -4.70 20.45 3.35
CA ALA A 123 -4.89 21.34 2.20
C ALA A 123 -6.36 21.76 2.00
N ARG A 124 -7.32 20.94 2.44
CA ARG A 124 -8.75 21.28 2.49
C ARG A 124 -9.11 22.21 3.65
N ALA A 125 -8.15 22.56 4.51
CA ALA A 125 -8.37 23.35 5.73
C ALA A 125 -9.44 22.73 6.68
N VAL A 126 -9.56 21.41 6.67
CA VAL A 126 -10.42 20.66 7.60
C VAL A 126 -9.58 20.20 8.78
N LYS A 127 -10.20 20.11 9.97
CA LYS A 127 -9.54 19.57 11.16
C LYS A 127 -9.03 18.16 10.88
N LEU A 128 -7.77 17.91 11.19
CA LEU A 128 -7.18 16.57 11.09
C LEU A 128 -7.64 15.73 12.29
N ASP A 129 -8.51 14.77 12.03
CA ASP A 129 -8.97 13.76 13.00
C ASP A 129 -9.19 12.41 12.31
N ARG A 130 -9.58 11.39 13.07
CA ARG A 130 -9.77 10.03 12.54
C ARG A 130 -10.84 9.97 11.46
N GLY A 131 -11.91 10.76 11.58
CA GLY A 131 -13.02 10.75 10.63
C GLY A 131 -12.63 11.37 9.29
N SER A 132 -12.06 12.58 9.33
CA SER A 132 -11.59 13.29 8.13
C SER A 132 -10.45 12.57 7.39
N LEU A 133 -9.65 11.76 8.10
CA LEU A 133 -8.53 11.02 7.52
C LEU A 133 -8.92 9.67 6.91
N LYS A 134 -9.98 9.02 7.40
CA LYS A 134 -10.33 7.64 7.03
C LYS A 134 -10.59 7.50 5.53
N ALA A 135 -11.42 8.36 4.95
CA ALA A 135 -11.76 8.34 3.52
C ALA A 135 -10.54 8.52 2.62
N PRO A 136 -9.76 9.62 2.74
CA PRO A 136 -8.60 9.82 1.88
C PRO A 136 -7.49 8.78 2.11
N PHE A 137 -7.38 8.21 3.31
CA PHE A 137 -6.44 7.11 3.56
C PHE A 137 -6.83 5.84 2.80
N TYR A 138 -8.10 5.44 2.86
CA TYR A 138 -8.63 4.26 2.18
C TYR A 138 -8.52 4.41 0.66
N SER A 139 -8.88 5.59 0.13
CA SER A 139 -8.68 5.97 -1.27
C SER A 139 -7.23 5.74 -1.73
N GLN A 140 -6.26 6.15 -0.92
CA GLN A 140 -4.83 6.01 -1.25
C GLN A 140 -4.32 4.57 -1.15
N CYS A 141 -4.87 3.75 -0.24
CA CYS A 141 -4.49 2.34 -0.13
C CYS A 141 -4.77 1.56 -1.43
N TYR A 142 -5.85 1.87 -2.17
CA TYR A 142 -6.17 1.19 -3.44
C TYR A 142 -5.09 1.35 -4.51
N VAL A 143 -4.45 2.53 -4.60
CA VAL A 143 -3.39 2.79 -5.60
C VAL A 143 -2.00 2.44 -5.06
N THR A 144 -1.83 2.48 -3.74
CA THR A 144 -0.57 2.06 -3.10
C THR A 144 -0.33 0.57 -3.26
N ALA A 145 -1.38 -0.25 -3.24
CA ALA A 145 -1.26 -1.70 -3.40
C ALA A 145 -0.64 -2.13 -4.74
N PRO A 146 -1.14 -1.72 -5.93
CA PRO A 146 -0.48 -2.01 -7.19
C PRO A 146 0.91 -1.37 -7.31
N PHE A 147 1.12 -0.18 -6.72
CA PHE A 147 2.44 0.43 -6.67
C PHE A 147 3.44 -0.46 -5.91
N ALA A 148 3.05 -0.96 -4.73
CA ALA A 148 3.86 -1.87 -3.94
C ALA A 148 4.17 -3.17 -4.68
N LEU A 149 3.20 -3.72 -5.42
CA LEU A 149 3.41 -4.89 -6.28
C LEU A 149 4.48 -4.62 -7.35
N MET A 150 4.38 -3.50 -8.08
CA MET A 150 5.34 -3.15 -9.12
C MET A 150 6.74 -2.89 -8.57
N VAL A 151 6.85 -2.19 -7.43
CA VAL A 151 8.14 -1.94 -6.76
C VAL A 151 8.77 -3.23 -6.26
N SER A 152 7.99 -4.12 -5.63
CA SER A 152 8.49 -5.42 -5.14
C SER A 152 8.96 -6.30 -6.30
N THR A 153 8.18 -6.33 -7.39
CA THR A 153 8.53 -7.08 -8.61
C THR A 153 9.79 -6.54 -9.28
N SER A 154 9.93 -5.20 -9.35
CA SER A 154 11.14 -4.55 -9.84
C SER A 154 12.36 -4.96 -9.02
N GLY A 155 12.26 -4.93 -7.69
CA GLY A 155 13.34 -5.36 -6.79
C GLY A 155 13.74 -6.82 -7.01
N MET A 156 12.78 -7.73 -7.18
CA MET A 156 13.06 -9.13 -7.51
C MET A 156 13.77 -9.27 -8.87
N LEU A 157 13.29 -8.59 -9.90
CA LEU A 157 13.91 -8.64 -11.25
C LEU A 157 15.35 -8.12 -11.26
N MET A 158 15.67 -7.13 -10.42
CA MET A 158 17.03 -6.61 -10.29
C MET A 158 17.96 -7.60 -9.57
N GLN A 159 17.44 -8.36 -8.59
CA GLN A 159 18.21 -9.36 -7.85
C GLN A 159 18.42 -10.66 -8.65
N LEU A 160 17.44 -11.05 -9.47
CA LEU A 160 17.45 -12.28 -10.28
C LEU A 160 18.24 -12.17 -11.59
N ALA A 161 19.04 -11.12 -11.78
CA ALA A 161 19.84 -10.93 -12.99
C ALA A 161 21.34 -11.25 -12.78
N PRO A 162 21.75 -12.49 -12.44
CA PRO A 162 23.17 -12.83 -12.38
C PRO A 162 23.75 -12.83 -13.80
N GLY A 163 24.51 -11.78 -14.13
CA GLY A 163 25.18 -11.61 -15.42
C GLY A 163 24.38 -10.92 -16.53
N GLY A 164 23.12 -10.52 -16.26
CA GLY A 164 22.27 -9.73 -17.17
C GLY A 164 22.20 -8.26 -16.77
N SER A 165 21.75 -7.38 -17.67
CA SER A 165 21.52 -5.97 -17.32
C SER A 165 20.24 -5.84 -16.46
N PRO A 166 20.25 -5.13 -15.32
CA PRO A 166 19.07 -4.92 -14.46
C PRO A 166 18.02 -3.97 -15.09
N LEU A 167 18.05 -3.82 -16.41
CA LEU A 167 17.30 -2.83 -17.18
C LEU A 167 15.79 -3.03 -17.02
N TRP A 168 15.30 -4.28 -17.03
CA TRP A 168 13.87 -4.56 -16.88
C TRP A 168 13.34 -4.20 -15.51
N GLY A 169 14.10 -4.53 -14.45
CA GLY A 169 13.75 -4.12 -13.09
C GLY A 169 13.75 -2.60 -12.95
N LEU A 170 14.78 -1.93 -13.46
CA LEU A 170 14.85 -0.46 -13.46
C LEU A 170 13.73 0.19 -14.27
N ALA A 171 13.42 -0.34 -15.45
CA ALA A 171 12.34 0.14 -16.29
C ALA A 171 10.98 0.02 -15.60
N LEU A 172 10.73 -1.12 -14.92
CA LEU A 172 9.51 -1.32 -14.13
C LEU A 172 9.44 -0.36 -12.93
N LEU A 173 10.55 -0.09 -12.25
CA LEU A 173 10.61 0.89 -11.16
C LEU A 173 10.23 2.29 -11.65
N LEU A 174 10.85 2.72 -12.75
CA LEU A 174 10.57 4.03 -13.35
C LEU A 174 9.11 4.12 -13.81
N ALA A 175 8.58 3.07 -14.43
CA ALA A 175 7.17 3.01 -14.82
C ALA A 175 6.24 3.09 -13.60
N ALA A 176 6.55 2.39 -12.50
CA ALA A 176 5.78 2.43 -11.26
C ALA A 176 5.78 3.83 -10.63
N LEU A 177 6.95 4.49 -10.57
CA LEU A 177 7.10 5.85 -10.05
C LEU A 177 6.33 6.87 -10.89
N LEU A 178 6.42 6.79 -12.22
CA LEU A 178 5.69 7.66 -13.13
C LEU A 178 4.18 7.43 -13.03
N TRP A 179 3.74 6.18 -12.98
CA TRP A 179 2.33 5.81 -12.83
C TRP A 179 1.79 6.35 -11.51
N PHE A 180 2.40 5.99 -10.37
CA PHE A 180 1.95 6.42 -9.06
C PHE A 180 2.01 7.95 -8.91
N GLY A 181 3.12 8.57 -9.32
CA GLY A 181 3.28 10.02 -9.28
C GLY A 181 2.21 10.75 -10.10
N SER A 182 1.90 10.27 -11.31
CA SER A 182 0.84 10.85 -12.15
C SER A 182 -0.53 10.75 -11.48
N LEU A 183 -0.85 9.62 -10.82
CA LEU A 183 -2.08 9.44 -10.08
C LEU A 183 -2.20 10.41 -8.90
N GLN A 184 -1.12 10.62 -8.15
CA GLN A 184 -1.13 11.58 -7.04
C GLN A 184 -1.41 13.00 -7.52
N ILE A 185 -0.82 13.42 -8.64
CA ILE A 185 -1.07 14.74 -9.24
C ILE A 185 -2.54 14.87 -9.63
N LEU A 186 -3.10 13.87 -10.31
CA LEU A 186 -4.49 13.88 -10.75
C LEU A 186 -5.46 13.85 -9.57
N TRP A 187 -5.17 13.04 -8.55
CA TRP A 187 -5.97 12.93 -7.34
C TRP A 187 -6.03 14.25 -6.58
N PHE A 188 -4.88 14.89 -6.30
CA PHE A 188 -4.87 16.22 -5.67
C PHE A 188 -5.57 17.28 -6.52
N ALA A 189 -5.41 17.25 -7.85
CA ALA A 189 -6.08 18.19 -8.74
C ALA A 189 -7.62 18.07 -8.66
N GLN A 190 -8.13 16.83 -8.67
CA GLN A 190 -9.56 16.53 -8.56
C GLN A 190 -10.10 16.89 -7.17
N HIS A 191 -9.41 16.48 -6.10
CA HIS A 191 -9.90 16.58 -4.73
C HIS A 191 -9.77 17.97 -4.10
N LEU A 192 -8.84 18.80 -4.61
CA LEU A 192 -8.69 20.22 -4.23
C LEU A 192 -9.26 21.18 -5.28
N ARG A 193 -9.70 20.68 -6.45
CA ARG A 193 -10.16 21.47 -7.60
C ARG A 193 -9.14 22.55 -8.02
N ILE A 194 -7.87 22.16 -8.09
CA ILE A 194 -6.75 23.05 -8.46
C ILE A 194 -6.08 22.62 -9.77
N GLY A 195 -5.35 23.55 -10.40
CA GLY A 195 -4.55 23.24 -11.58
C GLY A 195 -3.45 22.20 -11.32
N ARG A 196 -3.10 21.41 -12.35
CA ARG A 196 -2.14 20.29 -12.26
C ARG A 196 -0.78 20.68 -11.71
N LEU A 197 -0.29 21.90 -11.98
CA LEU A 197 0.98 22.38 -11.45
C LEU A 197 0.96 22.52 -9.93
N ARG A 198 -0.11 23.10 -9.38
CA ARG A 198 -0.26 23.22 -7.92
C ARG A 198 -0.47 21.85 -7.28
N ALA A 199 -1.25 20.98 -7.93
CA ALA A 199 -1.42 19.60 -7.50
C ALA A 199 -0.08 18.83 -7.48
N ALA A 200 0.77 19.04 -8.48
CA ALA A 200 2.12 18.46 -8.52
C ALA A 200 2.99 18.93 -7.37
N LEU A 201 2.87 20.18 -6.93
CA LEU A 201 3.55 20.65 -5.72
C LEU A 201 3.05 19.93 -4.46
N HIS A 202 1.74 19.73 -4.32
CA HIS A 202 1.18 18.96 -3.18
C HIS A 202 1.64 17.50 -3.20
N ALA A 203 1.55 16.83 -4.36
CA ALA A 203 2.01 15.46 -4.55
C ALA A 203 3.51 15.32 -4.25
N SER A 204 4.34 16.20 -4.80
CA SER A 204 5.79 16.17 -4.60
C SER A 204 6.16 16.41 -3.13
N ARG A 205 5.53 17.39 -2.47
CA ARG A 205 5.76 17.65 -1.04
C ARG A 205 5.39 16.46 -0.17
N ALA A 206 4.21 15.87 -0.39
CA ALA A 206 3.79 14.69 0.35
C ALA A 206 4.70 13.48 0.08
N MET A 207 5.22 13.33 -1.14
CA MET A 207 6.15 12.26 -1.48
C MET A 207 7.48 12.42 -0.74
N VAL A 208 7.99 13.64 -0.69
CA VAL A 208 9.21 13.98 0.06
C VAL A 208 8.98 13.76 1.56
N GLU A 209 7.84 14.19 2.11
CA GLU A 209 7.47 13.92 3.51
C GLU A 209 7.43 12.41 3.81
N ALA A 210 6.85 11.61 2.91
CA ALA A 210 6.81 10.15 3.03
C ALA A 210 8.19 9.51 2.94
N LEU A 211 9.04 9.99 2.03
CA LEU A 211 10.41 9.49 1.90
C LEU A 211 11.25 9.84 3.12
N ILE A 212 11.12 11.06 3.66
CA ILE A 212 11.81 11.48 4.88
C ILE A 212 11.35 10.61 6.06
N ALA A 213 10.04 10.38 6.21
CA ALA A 213 9.52 9.51 7.26
C ALA A 213 10.03 8.07 7.12
N PHE A 214 10.03 7.54 5.89
CA PHE A 214 10.56 6.21 5.57
C PHE A 214 12.05 6.11 5.94
N VAL A 215 12.87 7.07 5.52
CA VAL A 215 14.31 7.09 5.83
C VAL A 215 14.54 7.23 7.33
N ALA A 216 13.84 8.16 8.00
CA ALA A 216 13.98 8.38 9.43
C ALA A 216 13.65 7.11 10.23
N ILE A 217 12.56 6.42 9.90
CA ILE A 217 12.20 5.16 10.55
C ILE A 217 13.23 4.08 10.19
N SER A 218 13.66 3.98 8.93
CA SER A 218 14.67 3.00 8.50
C SER A 218 16.00 3.17 9.23
N LEU A 219 16.45 4.40 9.48
CA LEU A 219 17.69 4.68 10.22
C LEU A 219 17.65 4.13 11.65
N ILE A 220 16.48 4.19 12.31
CA ILE A 220 16.29 3.60 13.66
C ILE A 220 16.50 2.07 13.62
N PHE A 221 16.10 1.41 12.54
CA PHE A 221 16.30 -0.03 12.37
C PHE A 221 17.75 -0.38 12.05
N VAL A 222 18.48 0.45 11.29
CA VAL A 222 19.89 0.21 10.94
C VAL A 222 20.85 0.53 12.10
N GLY A 223 20.42 1.32 13.09
CA GLY A 223 21.18 1.59 14.31
C GLY A 223 22.34 2.58 14.12
N ILE A 224 22.09 3.66 13.37
CA ILE A 224 23.00 4.81 13.24
C ILE A 224 22.69 5.84 14.32
#